data_AF-A0A1I2XXC7-F1
#
_entry.id   AF-A0A1I2XXC7-F1
#
_cell.length_a   1.000
_cell.length_b   1.000
_cell.length_c   1.000
_cell.angle_alpha   90.00
_cell.angle_beta   90.00
_cell.angle_gamma   90.00
#
_symmetry.space_group_name_H-M   'P 1'
#
loop_
_entity.id
_entity.type
_entity.pdbx_description
1 polymer ?
#
loop_
_entity_poly.entity_id
_entity_poly.type
_entity_poly.pdbx_seq_one_letter_code
_entity_poly.pdbx_strand_id
1 'polypeptide(L)'
;MIEYKSPDENRDFFYVYNTNVCVKLATTNFFTSDLIIYLRFMKYLFLILSACITLNLKAQDVSLALQKQPKLDNHTIAHFWLGAPSGLNTSFASADQRFAKNLPPKVALQKSWSTKAWKGEKIHTQLLTWTRDKSVAIRVQINDLEDERGNLLKKENISTGFIKYVITDEFRNGCGHRKAKDFDSSYVADLIDTKTSSLVIEQNTTQPIWISIKVPENTLPGNYKGTVKISGTQEITLPIQVEVLNRTLPAPREWAYDLDLWQHPASIARVHNVPLWGNEHFGYMKSYYQMLVNAGQKTITTSIVNEPWGHQTYDDYPSLVKWTKKKDGSWVYDYNLFDKYVSFVMDCGIDQRINCYSMVPWKIAFTYYDENLQKEVIFTDPIGTPAYNAFWKTMLTDFTKHLKEKGWFNKTYIAMDERPMKAMQDVIKLLKSVDQNWKIALAGDYHAEIEADIDNYCIASRWSFPANVLQKRKEAGKISTWYTCCTEPYPNGFSFSSPAESVWMGWYTAHKNMDGYLRWAYNSWTKNPLIDTRFTTWPAGDTYQIYPGPLSSVRFEKLIEGGQDFEKIKQLRSLYQQNGRSSKLAELNKALEDFEIKDLANITADEMLNKVRKLLNE
;
A
#
# COMPACT_ATOMS: atom_id res chain seq x y z
N MET A 1 4.16 14.83 26.97
CA MET A 1 5.64 14.92 26.93
C MET A 1 6.16 14.59 28.32
N ILE A 2 6.93 13.53 28.45
CA ILE A 2 7.79 13.23 29.61
C ILE A 2 9.06 12.63 28.99
N GLU A 3 10.20 13.31 29.13
CA GLU A 3 11.49 12.78 28.68
C GLU A 3 12.06 11.83 29.74
N TYR A 4 12.63 10.71 29.31
CA TYR A 4 13.52 9.90 30.14
C TYR A 4 14.97 10.17 29.75
N LYS A 5 15.75 10.72 30.69
CA LYS A 5 17.22 10.76 30.63
C LYS A 5 17.79 9.64 31.52
N SER A 6 18.87 9.02 31.07
CA SER A 6 19.71 8.13 31.87
C SER A 6 20.97 8.88 32.33
N PRO A 7 21.42 8.73 33.59
CA PRO A 7 22.65 9.34 34.09
C PRO A 7 23.83 8.35 34.23
N ASP A 8 25.04 8.92 34.24
CA ASP A 8 26.28 8.48 34.92
C ASP A 8 26.98 7.15 34.47
N GLU A 9 28.30 6.94 34.62
CA GLU A 9 29.31 7.68 35.41
C GLU A 9 30.77 7.56 34.89
N ASN A 10 31.56 8.62 35.12
CA ASN A 10 33.03 8.79 35.24
C ASN A 10 34.05 7.65 34.97
N ARG A 11 35.20 8.04 34.36
CA ARG A 11 36.50 8.24 35.08
C ARG A 11 37.59 8.88 34.22
N ASP A 12 38.10 10.03 34.67
CA ASP A 12 39.38 10.61 34.23
C ASP A 12 40.58 9.88 34.83
N PHE A 13 41.73 9.92 34.14
CA PHE A 13 43.04 10.12 34.80
C PHE A 13 44.05 10.76 33.82
N PHE A 14 44.57 11.93 34.20
CA PHE A 14 45.68 12.61 33.51
C PHE A 14 47.03 11.98 33.87
N TYR A 15 47.97 11.97 32.92
CA TYR A 15 49.39 12.20 33.22
C TYR A 15 50.06 13.04 32.11
N VAL A 16 50.84 14.02 32.54
CA VAL A 16 51.57 14.99 31.69
C VAL A 16 53.07 14.73 31.84
N TYR A 17 53.85 14.81 30.76
CA TYR A 17 55.29 15.08 30.87
C TYR A 17 55.87 15.92 29.71
N ASN A 18 56.79 16.80 30.11
CA ASN A 18 57.63 17.72 29.33
C ASN A 18 59.09 17.18 29.33
N THR A 19 60.02 17.53 28.43
CA THR A 19 60.05 18.51 27.30
C THR A 19 61.22 18.15 26.36
N ASN A 20 61.31 18.79 25.18
CA ASN A 20 62.53 19.19 24.43
C ASN A 20 63.70 18.18 24.23
N VAL A 21 64.23 18.09 23.01
CA VAL A 21 65.53 18.67 22.59
C VAL A 21 65.83 18.35 21.11
N CYS A 22 66.58 19.23 20.45
CA CYS A 22 66.92 19.23 19.03
C CYS A 22 68.19 18.42 18.71
N VAL A 23 68.23 17.72 17.56
CA VAL A 23 69.47 17.21 16.93
C VAL A 23 69.43 17.44 15.41
N LYS A 24 70.55 17.91 14.85
CA LYS A 24 70.73 18.21 13.42
C LYS A 24 71.22 16.99 12.60
N LEU A 25 70.83 17.02 11.33
CA LEU A 25 71.37 16.30 10.16
C LEU A 25 72.83 15.78 10.24
N ALA A 26 73.01 14.52 9.86
CA ALA A 26 74.12 14.07 9.01
C ALA A 26 73.70 12.81 8.22
N THR A 27 74.10 12.72 6.95
CA THR A 27 73.75 11.66 5.99
C THR A 27 74.81 10.58 5.88
N THR A 28 74.43 9.28 5.82
CA THR A 28 74.96 8.31 4.82
C THR A 28 74.27 6.93 4.82
N ASN A 29 73.82 6.50 3.63
CA ASN A 29 73.79 5.14 3.07
C ASN A 29 73.61 3.90 3.97
N PHE A 30 72.37 3.38 4.04
CA PHE A 30 72.09 1.94 4.06
C PHE A 30 70.83 1.61 3.23
N PHE A 31 70.97 1.60 1.90
CA PHE A 31 69.94 1.08 0.98
C PHE A 31 70.24 -0.39 0.66
N THR A 32 69.32 -1.30 1.00
CA THR A 32 68.84 -2.44 0.16
C THR A 32 67.97 -3.46 0.91
N SER A 33 68.19 -3.70 2.21
CA SER A 33 67.42 -4.68 3.00
C SER A 33 65.97 -4.24 3.23
N ASP A 34 65.80 -2.99 3.66
CA ASP A 34 64.52 -2.52 4.19
C ASP A 34 63.47 -2.36 3.08
N LEU A 35 63.90 -2.07 1.86
CA LEU A 35 63.00 -1.90 0.70
C LEU A 35 62.22 -3.19 0.39
N ILE A 36 62.83 -4.37 0.58
CA ILE A 36 62.16 -5.65 0.33
C ILE A 36 61.13 -5.96 1.41
N ILE A 37 61.44 -5.62 2.67
CA ILE A 37 60.50 -5.74 3.79
C ILE A 37 59.34 -4.76 3.60
N TYR A 38 59.64 -3.50 3.24
CA TYR A 38 58.65 -2.45 2.99
C TYR A 38 57.73 -2.81 1.81
N LEU A 39 58.25 -3.36 0.71
CA LEU A 39 57.44 -3.84 -0.42
C LEU A 39 56.56 -5.04 -0.07
N ARG A 40 57.00 -5.93 0.81
CA ARG A 40 56.15 -7.01 1.35
C ARG A 40 55.08 -6.46 2.29
N PHE A 41 55.43 -5.55 3.19
CA PHE A 41 54.49 -4.90 4.10
C PHE A 41 53.45 -4.08 3.33
N MET A 42 53.86 -3.33 2.30
CA MET A 42 52.94 -2.64 1.40
C MET A 42 52.05 -3.61 0.64
N LYS A 43 52.53 -4.78 0.16
CA LYS A 43 51.66 -5.80 -0.46
C LYS A 43 50.61 -6.35 0.50
N TYR A 44 50.98 -6.64 1.75
CA TYR A 44 50.01 -7.07 2.77
C TYR A 44 49.05 -5.95 3.14
N LEU A 45 49.53 -4.70 3.27
CA LEU A 45 48.69 -3.54 3.53
C LEU A 45 47.74 -3.26 2.35
N PHE A 46 48.15 -3.48 1.10
CA PHE A 46 47.32 -3.34 -0.09
C PHE A 46 46.29 -4.48 -0.22
N LEU A 47 46.66 -5.71 0.17
CA LEU A 47 45.70 -6.83 0.27
C LEU A 47 44.68 -6.62 1.40
N ILE A 48 45.11 -6.08 2.55
CA ILE A 48 44.23 -5.71 3.66
C ILE A 48 43.37 -4.49 3.29
N LEU A 49 43.91 -3.48 2.61
CA LEU A 49 43.09 -2.38 2.08
C LEU A 49 42.12 -2.87 1.02
N SER A 50 42.53 -3.72 0.06
CA SER A 50 41.61 -4.29 -0.92
C SER A 50 40.53 -5.14 -0.27
N ALA A 51 40.86 -5.96 0.73
CA ALA A 51 39.89 -6.71 1.52
C ALA A 51 38.95 -5.77 2.32
N CYS A 52 39.48 -4.71 2.94
CA CYS A 52 38.69 -3.72 3.65
C CYS A 52 37.84 -2.84 2.72
N ILE A 53 38.26 -2.63 1.46
CA ILE A 53 37.48 -1.90 0.44
C ILE A 53 36.38 -2.81 -0.13
N THR A 54 36.63 -4.10 -0.33
CA THR A 54 35.57 -5.07 -0.69
C THR A 54 34.63 -5.37 0.48
N LEU A 55 35.09 -5.25 1.73
CA LEU A 55 34.25 -5.36 2.94
C LEU A 55 33.53 -4.05 3.34
N ASN A 56 33.91 -2.90 2.77
CA ASN A 56 33.19 -1.61 2.97
C ASN A 56 32.26 -1.24 1.81
N LEU A 57 32.18 -2.06 0.76
CA LEU A 57 30.93 -2.23 0.02
C LEU A 57 29.91 -2.92 0.93
N LYS A 58 29.33 -2.15 1.86
CA LYS A 58 28.02 -2.51 2.42
C LYS A 58 27.12 -2.79 1.22
N ALA A 59 26.59 -4.01 1.13
CA ALA A 59 25.62 -4.35 0.10
C ALA A 59 24.52 -3.28 0.13
N GLN A 60 24.44 -2.49 -0.95
CA GLN A 60 23.53 -1.38 -1.01
C GLN A 60 22.12 -1.97 -1.06
N ASP A 61 21.30 -1.62 -0.07
CA ASP A 61 19.89 -2.03 0.02
C ASP A 61 19.20 -1.73 -1.31
N VAL A 62 18.86 -2.80 -2.04
CA VAL A 62 18.46 -2.69 -3.44
C VAL A 62 17.07 -2.09 -3.57
N SER A 63 16.16 -2.42 -2.64
CA SER A 63 14.80 -1.87 -2.64
C SER A 63 14.80 -0.42 -2.17
N LEU A 64 15.60 -0.05 -1.16
CA LEU A 64 15.76 1.35 -0.75
C LEU A 64 16.41 2.22 -1.85
N ALA A 65 17.31 1.64 -2.66
CA ALA A 65 17.92 2.34 -3.79
C ALA A 65 16.90 2.71 -4.88
N LEU A 66 15.87 1.88 -5.12
CA LEU A 66 14.81 2.18 -6.10
C LEU A 66 13.93 3.38 -5.71
N GLN A 67 13.84 3.69 -4.40
CA GLN A 67 12.97 4.75 -3.88
C GLN A 67 13.50 6.16 -4.13
N LYS A 68 14.74 6.30 -4.62
CA LYS A 68 15.37 7.59 -4.90
C LYS A 68 15.75 7.74 -6.36
N GLN A 69 15.17 8.75 -7.00
CA GLN A 69 15.67 9.20 -8.31
C GLN A 69 17.07 9.79 -8.15
N PRO A 70 18.06 9.39 -8.98
CA PRO A 70 19.39 9.98 -8.96
C PRO A 70 19.34 11.49 -9.22
N LYS A 71 20.02 12.28 -8.39
CA LYS A 71 20.19 13.72 -8.62
C LYS A 71 21.17 13.92 -9.76
N LEU A 72 20.65 14.21 -10.95
CA LEU A 72 21.41 14.49 -12.17
C LEU A 72 21.35 15.99 -12.47
N ASP A 73 22.46 16.55 -12.94
CA ASP A 73 22.50 17.93 -13.41
C ASP A 73 21.87 18.09 -14.80
N ASN A 74 21.53 19.33 -15.16
CA ASN A 74 20.86 19.64 -16.42
C ASN A 74 21.70 19.32 -17.67
N HIS A 75 23.03 19.36 -17.59
CA HIS A 75 23.90 19.03 -18.72
C HIS A 75 23.92 17.50 -18.95
N THR A 76 24.00 16.71 -17.88
CA THR A 76 23.87 15.24 -17.94
C THR A 76 22.50 14.81 -18.47
N ILE A 77 21.42 15.46 -18.02
CA ILE A 77 20.06 15.21 -18.54
C ILE A 77 19.98 15.55 -20.04
N ALA A 78 20.47 16.72 -20.46
CA ALA A 78 20.49 17.12 -21.86
C ALA A 78 21.32 16.15 -22.72
N HIS A 79 22.47 15.67 -22.22
CA HIS A 79 23.30 14.69 -22.90
C HIS A 79 22.56 13.36 -23.14
N PHE A 80 21.78 12.87 -22.17
CA PHE A 80 20.96 11.68 -22.38
C PHE A 80 19.88 11.89 -23.46
N TRP A 81 19.26 13.07 -23.53
CA TRP A 81 18.29 13.39 -24.59
C TRP A 81 18.93 13.56 -25.98
N LEU A 82 20.17 14.06 -26.07
CA LEU A 82 20.92 14.06 -27.34
C LEU A 82 21.18 12.63 -27.85
N GLY A 83 21.41 11.67 -26.95
CA GLY A 83 21.56 10.24 -27.28
C GLY A 83 20.24 9.51 -27.55
N ALA A 84 19.08 10.08 -27.23
CA ALA A 84 17.78 9.48 -27.51
C ALA A 84 17.48 9.48 -29.03
N PRO A 85 16.61 8.58 -29.53
CA PRO A 85 16.14 8.64 -30.91
C PRO A 85 15.28 9.89 -31.19
N SER A 86 15.32 10.36 -32.44
CA SER A 86 14.45 11.43 -32.95
C SER A 86 13.00 10.94 -33.13
N GLY A 87 12.08 11.90 -33.23
CA GLY A 87 10.66 11.67 -33.46
C GLY A 87 9.88 11.23 -32.22
N LEU A 88 8.60 10.94 -32.43
CA LEU A 88 7.76 10.27 -31.43
C LEU A 88 8.18 8.80 -31.34
N ASN A 89 8.69 8.41 -30.18
CA ASN A 89 9.15 7.06 -29.90
C ASN A 89 8.21 6.33 -28.95
N THR A 90 8.17 5.01 -29.07
CA THR A 90 7.25 4.13 -28.34
C THR A 90 7.90 2.82 -27.94
N SER A 91 7.52 2.26 -26.79
CA SER A 91 7.90 0.90 -26.38
C SER A 91 6.93 0.41 -25.32
N PHE A 92 6.54 -0.87 -25.36
CA PHE A 92 6.04 -1.51 -24.16
C PHE A 92 7.14 -1.58 -23.10
N ALA A 93 6.72 -1.61 -21.83
CA ALA A 93 7.59 -1.68 -20.66
C ALA A 93 6.84 -2.41 -19.53
N SER A 94 7.59 -2.83 -18.51
CA SER A 94 6.99 -3.46 -17.33
C SER A 94 6.06 -2.50 -16.59
N ALA A 95 4.91 -3.02 -16.16
CA ALA A 95 3.99 -2.35 -15.25
C ALA A 95 4.53 -2.31 -13.79
N ASP A 96 5.64 -3.01 -13.52
CA ASP A 96 6.35 -3.03 -12.24
C ASP A 96 7.34 -1.86 -12.07
N GLN A 97 7.52 -1.01 -13.09
CA GLN A 97 8.56 0.01 -13.12
C GLN A 97 8.02 1.42 -13.38
N ARG A 98 8.56 2.41 -12.66
CA ARG A 98 8.24 3.82 -12.82
C ARG A 98 9.30 4.53 -13.64
N PHE A 99 8.86 5.39 -14.56
CA PHE A 99 9.75 6.07 -15.51
C PHE A 99 9.74 7.58 -15.25
N ALA A 100 10.92 8.18 -15.06
CA ALA A 100 11.06 9.60 -14.76
C ALA A 100 10.63 10.48 -15.95
N LYS A 101 9.92 11.59 -15.68
CA LYS A 101 9.42 12.50 -16.73
C LYS A 101 10.55 13.07 -17.59
N ASN A 102 11.66 13.46 -16.94
CA ASN A 102 12.75 14.24 -17.51
C ASN A 102 13.91 13.42 -18.08
N LEU A 103 13.78 12.09 -18.17
CA LEU A 103 14.82 11.20 -18.68
C LEU A 103 14.26 10.35 -19.84
N PRO A 104 15.06 10.07 -20.89
CA PRO A 104 14.67 9.09 -21.89
C PRO A 104 14.66 7.69 -21.22
N PRO A 105 13.70 6.82 -21.58
CA PRO A 105 13.52 5.55 -20.87
C PRO A 105 14.65 4.57 -21.22
N LYS A 106 15.29 4.01 -20.20
CA LYS A 106 16.34 2.98 -20.35
C LYS A 106 15.72 1.59 -20.43
N VAL A 107 15.05 1.30 -21.56
CA VAL A 107 14.41 0.00 -21.83
C VAL A 107 14.92 -0.62 -23.12
N ALA A 108 14.93 -1.96 -23.17
CA ALA A 108 14.98 -2.66 -24.46
C ALA A 108 13.69 -2.39 -25.23
N LEU A 109 13.78 -2.03 -26.52
CA LEU A 109 12.61 -1.65 -27.32
C LEU A 109 11.70 -2.86 -27.57
N GLN A 110 10.51 -2.84 -26.96
CA GLN A 110 9.46 -3.83 -27.17
C GLN A 110 8.36 -3.23 -28.04
N LYS A 111 8.25 -3.73 -29.28
CA LYS A 111 7.26 -3.25 -30.27
C LYS A 111 5.96 -4.06 -30.29
N SER A 112 5.87 -5.14 -29.51
CA SER A 112 4.65 -5.90 -29.25
C SER A 112 4.59 -6.31 -27.78
N TRP A 113 3.40 -6.65 -27.30
CA TRP A 113 3.19 -7.22 -25.96
C TRP A 113 2.31 -8.45 -26.04
N SER A 114 2.72 -9.53 -25.37
CA SER A 114 1.97 -10.78 -25.30
C SER A 114 1.95 -11.27 -23.86
N THR A 115 0.79 -11.74 -23.39
CA THR A 115 0.64 -12.28 -22.04
C THR A 115 -0.39 -13.42 -21.98
N LYS A 116 -0.50 -14.05 -20.82
CA LYS A 116 -1.53 -15.03 -20.47
C LYS A 116 -2.43 -14.47 -19.38
N ALA A 117 -3.70 -14.85 -19.38
CA ALA A 117 -4.66 -14.47 -18.34
C ALA A 117 -5.70 -15.56 -18.09
N TRP A 118 -6.21 -15.65 -16.86
CA TRP A 118 -7.37 -16.44 -16.52
C TRP A 118 -8.65 -15.67 -16.88
N LYS A 119 -9.75 -16.39 -17.10
CA LYS A 119 -11.07 -15.76 -17.26
C LYS A 119 -11.43 -15.05 -15.95
N GLY A 120 -11.97 -13.84 -15.99
CA GLY A 120 -12.27 -13.01 -14.81
C GLY A 120 -11.11 -12.12 -14.33
N GLU A 121 -9.88 -12.33 -14.81
CA GLU A 121 -8.68 -11.60 -14.37
C GLU A 121 -8.55 -10.20 -14.99
N LYS A 122 -8.05 -9.25 -14.19
CA LYS A 122 -7.58 -7.94 -14.64
C LYS A 122 -6.06 -7.93 -14.79
N ILE A 123 -5.56 -7.73 -16.00
CA ILE A 123 -4.11 -7.72 -16.33
C ILE A 123 -3.67 -6.35 -16.81
N HIS A 124 -2.38 -6.04 -16.66
CA HIS A 124 -1.82 -4.72 -16.91
C HIS A 124 -0.54 -4.75 -17.75
N THR A 125 -0.32 -3.68 -18.51
CA THR A 125 0.96 -3.37 -19.14
C THR A 125 1.14 -1.86 -19.24
N GLN A 126 2.36 -1.42 -19.53
CA GLN A 126 2.66 -0.02 -19.73
C GLN A 126 3.23 0.23 -21.12
N LEU A 127 2.74 1.28 -21.76
CA LEU A 127 3.23 1.77 -23.04
C LEU A 127 3.91 3.13 -22.82
N LEU A 128 5.23 3.17 -23.03
CA LEU A 128 6.02 4.38 -22.96
C LEU A 128 5.93 5.15 -24.27
N THR A 129 5.84 6.48 -24.16
CA THR A 129 5.96 7.42 -25.28
C THR A 129 6.96 8.52 -24.90
N TRP A 130 7.84 8.91 -25.81
CA TRP A 130 8.83 9.97 -25.56
C TRP A 130 9.26 10.68 -26.85
N THR A 131 9.77 11.90 -26.72
CA THR A 131 10.35 12.67 -27.84
C THR A 131 11.49 13.56 -27.33
N ARG A 132 12.60 13.61 -28.08
CA ARG A 132 13.66 14.63 -27.90
C ARG A 132 13.45 15.88 -28.76
N ASP A 133 12.58 15.77 -29.75
CA ASP A 133 12.28 16.82 -30.72
C ASP A 133 11.14 17.69 -30.19
N LYS A 134 10.51 18.50 -31.05
CA LYS A 134 9.34 19.33 -30.68
C LYS A 134 8.23 18.53 -29.97
N SER A 135 7.47 19.22 -29.12
CA SER A 135 6.32 18.65 -28.44
C SER A 135 5.29 18.04 -29.40
N VAL A 136 4.69 16.91 -29.01
CA VAL A 136 3.74 16.15 -29.85
C VAL A 136 2.45 15.91 -29.07
N ALA A 137 1.32 16.37 -29.61
CA ALA A 137 0.00 15.95 -29.14
C ALA A 137 -0.24 14.49 -29.56
N ILE A 138 -0.58 13.62 -28.60
CA ILE A 138 -0.90 12.22 -28.86
C ILE A 138 -2.32 11.86 -28.41
N ARG A 139 -2.90 10.88 -29.10
CA ARG A 139 -4.12 10.16 -28.71
C ARG A 139 -3.84 8.67 -28.75
N VAL A 140 -4.34 7.93 -27.75
CA VAL A 140 -4.25 6.47 -27.68
C VAL A 140 -5.61 5.89 -28.03
N GLN A 141 -5.61 4.83 -28.85
CA GLN A 141 -6.80 4.07 -29.21
C GLN A 141 -6.51 2.58 -29.16
N ILE A 142 -7.52 1.80 -28.78
CA ILE A 142 -7.49 0.35 -28.77
C ILE A 142 -8.85 -0.15 -29.22
N ASN A 143 -8.85 -1.16 -30.09
CA ASN A 143 -10.04 -1.83 -30.59
C ASN A 143 -10.21 -3.17 -29.86
N ASP A 144 -11.27 -3.89 -30.21
CA ASP A 144 -11.49 -5.26 -29.75
C ASP A 144 -10.27 -6.14 -30.12
N LEU A 145 -9.97 -7.13 -29.28
CA LEU A 145 -9.05 -8.20 -29.63
C LEU A 145 -9.87 -9.39 -30.11
N GLU A 146 -9.41 -10.06 -31.16
CA GLU A 146 -10.11 -11.13 -31.85
C GLU A 146 -9.30 -12.44 -31.82
N ASP A 147 -9.96 -13.57 -31.61
CA ASP A 147 -9.35 -14.90 -31.76
C ASP A 147 -9.56 -15.47 -33.17
N GLU A 148 -8.85 -16.54 -33.52
CA GLU A 148 -8.89 -17.15 -34.86
C GLU A 148 -10.25 -17.77 -35.25
N ARG A 149 -11.26 -17.70 -34.37
CA ARG A 149 -12.64 -18.16 -34.57
C ARG A 149 -13.64 -17.00 -34.59
N GLY A 150 -13.19 -15.75 -34.54
CA GLY A 150 -14.03 -14.54 -34.52
C GLY A 150 -14.64 -14.21 -33.15
N ASN A 151 -14.14 -14.80 -32.06
CA ASN A 151 -14.56 -14.39 -30.72
C ASN A 151 -13.87 -13.09 -30.32
N LEU A 152 -14.60 -12.20 -29.64
CA LEU A 152 -14.10 -10.88 -29.28
C LEU A 152 -13.87 -10.73 -27.77
N LEU A 153 -12.67 -10.30 -27.38
CA LEU A 153 -12.45 -9.59 -26.14
C LEU A 153 -12.63 -8.09 -26.44
N LYS A 154 -13.81 -7.58 -26.11
CA LYS A 154 -14.27 -6.27 -26.56
C LYS A 154 -13.60 -5.11 -25.83
N LYS A 155 -13.40 -3.98 -26.53
CA LYS A 155 -12.67 -2.79 -26.06
C LYS A 155 -13.20 -2.13 -24.80
N GLU A 156 -14.49 -2.28 -24.48
CA GLU A 156 -15.07 -1.77 -23.23
C GLU A 156 -14.51 -2.45 -21.97
N ASN A 157 -13.88 -3.62 -22.13
CA ASN A 157 -13.13 -4.30 -21.08
C ASN A 157 -11.67 -3.82 -20.97
N ILE A 158 -11.28 -2.84 -21.79
CA ILE A 158 -9.92 -2.33 -21.91
C ILE A 158 -9.93 -0.85 -21.55
N SER A 159 -9.07 -0.46 -20.62
CA SER A 159 -8.91 0.94 -20.22
C SER A 159 -7.48 1.41 -20.44
N THR A 160 -7.33 2.50 -21.20
CA THR A 160 -6.07 3.24 -21.34
C THR A 160 -6.11 4.48 -20.45
N GLY A 161 -5.01 4.80 -19.77
CA GLY A 161 -4.89 6.04 -19.00
C GLY A 161 -3.48 6.62 -19.04
N PHE A 162 -3.36 7.95 -19.13
CA PHE A 162 -2.06 8.63 -19.03
C PHE A 162 -1.58 8.59 -17.58
N ILE A 163 -0.39 8.06 -17.31
CA ILE A 163 0.15 8.09 -15.96
C ILE A 163 0.70 9.49 -15.70
N LYS A 164 0.03 10.25 -14.84
CA LYS A 164 0.44 11.61 -14.48
C LYS A 164 1.54 11.57 -13.43
N TYR A 165 2.37 12.60 -13.50
CA TYR A 165 3.43 12.85 -12.56
C TYR A 165 2.91 13.66 -11.38
N VAL A 166 3.08 13.11 -10.17
CA VAL A 166 2.76 13.75 -8.89
C VAL A 166 4.03 14.00 -8.10
N ILE A 167 4.02 14.99 -7.22
CA ILE A 167 5.16 15.28 -6.35
C ILE A 167 5.19 14.25 -5.21
N THR A 168 6.37 13.70 -4.95
CA THR A 168 6.67 12.74 -3.88
C THR A 168 7.89 13.18 -3.08
N ASP A 169 8.09 12.58 -1.89
CA ASP A 169 9.34 12.63 -1.13
C ASP A 169 10.11 11.28 -1.19
N GLU A 170 10.63 10.82 -0.06
CA GLU A 170 11.51 9.66 0.14
C GLU A 170 11.29 9.04 1.52
N PHE A 171 11.68 7.79 1.75
CA PHE A 171 11.42 7.11 3.02
C PHE A 171 12.17 7.73 4.24
N ARG A 172 13.49 7.89 4.18
CA ARG A 172 14.39 8.26 5.30
C ARG A 172 14.09 7.51 6.61
N ASN A 173 13.41 8.18 7.54
CA ASN A 173 13.10 7.73 8.90
C ASN A 173 11.68 7.16 9.03
N GLY A 174 10.94 7.00 7.92
CA GLY A 174 9.58 6.48 7.94
C GLY A 174 8.61 7.41 8.68
N CYS A 175 8.06 6.92 9.79
CA CYS A 175 7.10 7.62 10.63
C CYS A 175 7.62 8.93 11.25
N GLY A 176 6.69 9.85 11.52
CA GLY A 176 6.91 11.05 12.33
C GLY A 176 6.94 12.34 11.52
N HIS A 177 6.60 13.45 12.19
CA HIS A 177 6.35 14.74 11.56
C HIS A 177 7.41 15.19 10.55
N ARG A 178 6.94 15.60 9.37
CA ARG A 178 7.74 16.01 8.22
C ARG A 178 7.53 17.48 7.92
N LYS A 179 8.64 18.19 7.69
CA LYS A 179 8.64 19.52 7.04
C LYS A 179 9.23 19.31 5.67
N ALA A 180 8.51 19.69 4.61
CA ALA A 180 8.88 19.34 3.24
C ALA A 180 10.30 19.78 2.82
N LYS A 181 10.84 20.85 3.42
CA LYS A 181 12.22 21.34 3.21
C LYS A 181 13.32 20.39 3.72
N ASP A 182 12.99 19.51 4.66
CA ASP A 182 13.96 18.62 5.32
C ASP A 182 14.14 17.32 4.52
N PHE A 183 13.30 17.06 3.51
CA PHE A 183 13.26 15.84 2.68
C PHE A 183 13.48 16.19 1.20
N ASP A 184 13.96 15.24 0.40
CA ASP A 184 14.01 15.42 -1.05
C ASP A 184 12.60 15.50 -1.65
N SER A 185 12.51 16.07 -2.84
CA SER A 185 11.27 16.22 -3.60
C SER A 185 11.51 15.81 -5.05
N SER A 186 10.65 14.98 -5.61
CA SER A 186 10.74 14.57 -7.02
C SER A 186 9.36 14.35 -7.64
N TYR A 187 9.31 14.19 -8.96
CA TYR A 187 8.10 13.78 -9.68
C TYR A 187 8.10 12.28 -9.92
N VAL A 188 6.98 11.62 -9.60
CA VAL A 188 6.80 10.18 -9.79
C VAL A 188 5.53 9.89 -10.59
N ALA A 189 5.60 8.94 -11.52
CA ALA A 189 4.45 8.47 -12.29
C ALA A 189 3.62 7.51 -11.42
N ASP A 190 2.41 7.92 -11.01
CA ASP A 190 1.55 7.11 -10.12
C ASP A 190 0.04 7.23 -10.40
N LEU A 191 -0.47 8.43 -10.69
CA LEU A 191 -1.89 8.68 -10.94
C LEU A 191 -2.28 8.21 -12.35
N ILE A 192 -3.27 7.33 -12.49
CA ILE A 192 -3.72 6.82 -13.80
C ILE A 192 -4.94 7.62 -14.27
N ASP A 193 -4.73 8.59 -15.16
CA ASP A 193 -5.78 9.43 -15.73
C ASP A 193 -6.44 8.75 -16.94
N THR A 194 -7.61 8.14 -16.70
CA THR A 194 -8.47 7.51 -17.71
C THR A 194 -9.52 8.45 -18.32
N LYS A 195 -9.48 9.76 -17.99
CA LYS A 195 -10.44 10.77 -18.46
C LYS A 195 -9.86 11.63 -19.58
N THR A 196 -8.56 11.90 -19.57
CA THR A 196 -7.88 12.61 -20.67
C THR A 196 -7.80 11.75 -21.93
N SER A 197 -8.44 12.19 -23.02
CA SER A 197 -8.44 11.49 -24.32
C SER A 197 -7.27 11.84 -25.24
N SER A 198 -6.50 12.89 -24.92
CA SER A 198 -5.30 13.29 -25.66
C SER A 198 -4.40 14.18 -24.82
N LEU A 199 -3.09 14.05 -24.96
CA LEU A 199 -2.09 14.77 -24.16
C LEU A 199 -0.90 15.23 -25.01
N VAL A 200 -0.33 16.39 -24.69
CA VAL A 200 0.92 16.87 -25.30
C VAL A 200 2.11 16.30 -24.55
N ILE A 201 2.92 15.48 -25.21
CA ILE A 201 4.27 15.12 -24.73
C ILE A 201 5.16 16.32 -25.04
N GLU A 202 5.77 16.88 -24.00
CA GLU A 202 6.70 18.01 -24.13
C GLU A 202 8.05 17.54 -24.69
N GLN A 203 8.80 18.43 -25.35
CA GLN A 203 10.18 18.16 -25.74
C GLN A 203 11.01 17.66 -24.54
N ASN A 204 11.83 16.64 -24.76
CA ASN A 204 12.69 16.02 -23.75
C ASN A 204 11.90 15.48 -22.55
N THR A 205 10.73 14.88 -22.81
CA THR A 205 9.95 14.19 -21.79
C THR A 205 9.50 12.80 -22.19
N THR A 206 9.34 11.97 -21.15
CA THR A 206 8.73 10.63 -21.21
C THR A 206 7.33 10.71 -20.60
N GLN A 207 6.37 10.09 -21.28
CA GLN A 207 4.98 9.93 -20.84
C GLN A 207 4.60 8.45 -20.89
N PRO A 208 4.42 7.80 -19.73
CA PRO A 208 3.85 6.46 -19.63
C PRO A 208 2.33 6.47 -19.83
N ILE A 209 1.82 5.42 -20.45
CA ILE A 209 0.39 5.13 -20.60
C ILE A 209 0.14 3.76 -19.97
N TRP A 210 -0.78 3.69 -19.02
CA TRP A 210 -1.26 2.45 -18.45
C TRP A 210 -2.30 1.82 -19.37
N ILE A 211 -2.23 0.50 -19.55
CA ILE A 211 -3.21 -0.28 -20.29
C ILE A 211 -3.66 -1.42 -19.37
N SER A 212 -4.94 -1.46 -19.05
CA SER A 212 -5.58 -2.56 -18.30
C SER A 212 -6.54 -3.31 -19.20
N ILE A 213 -6.53 -4.64 -19.10
CA ILE A 213 -7.52 -5.52 -19.75
C ILE A 213 -8.19 -6.33 -18.64
N LYS A 214 -9.52 -6.22 -18.49
CA LYS A 214 -10.31 -7.09 -17.62
C LYS A 214 -10.89 -8.21 -18.47
N VAL A 215 -10.35 -9.42 -18.41
CA VAL A 215 -10.90 -10.58 -19.12
C VAL A 215 -12.25 -10.95 -18.49
N PRO A 216 -13.39 -10.92 -19.21
CA PRO A 216 -14.66 -11.43 -18.67
C PRO A 216 -14.59 -12.90 -18.22
N GLU A 217 -15.39 -13.26 -17.23
CA GLU A 217 -15.46 -14.62 -16.68
C GLU A 217 -15.94 -15.66 -17.71
N ASN A 218 -16.78 -15.23 -18.65
CA ASN A 218 -17.35 -16.03 -19.72
C ASN A 218 -16.56 -15.97 -21.03
N THR A 219 -15.38 -15.34 -21.08
CA THR A 219 -14.53 -15.33 -22.27
C THR A 219 -14.08 -16.74 -22.60
N LEU A 220 -14.21 -17.14 -23.87
CA LEU A 220 -13.78 -18.46 -24.31
C LEU A 220 -12.24 -18.56 -24.25
N PRO A 221 -11.67 -19.69 -23.82
CA PRO A 221 -10.22 -19.90 -23.91
C PRO A 221 -9.74 -19.82 -25.37
N GLY A 222 -8.67 -19.09 -25.61
CA GLY A 222 -8.22 -18.76 -26.96
C GLY A 222 -7.13 -17.68 -26.98
N ASN A 223 -6.58 -17.42 -28.16
CA ASN A 223 -5.50 -16.44 -28.33
C ASN A 223 -6.06 -15.18 -29.02
N TYR A 224 -6.32 -14.14 -28.24
CA TYR A 224 -6.94 -12.90 -28.69
C TYR A 224 -5.86 -11.89 -29.11
N LYS A 225 -5.92 -11.41 -30.36
CA LYS A 225 -4.94 -10.50 -30.96
C LYS A 225 -5.59 -9.17 -31.30
N GLY A 226 -4.87 -8.07 -31.09
CA GLY A 226 -5.34 -6.72 -31.42
C GLY A 226 -4.18 -5.73 -31.55
N THR A 227 -4.49 -4.44 -31.60
CA THR A 227 -3.47 -3.39 -31.70
C THR A 227 -3.77 -2.18 -30.82
N VAL A 228 -2.72 -1.60 -30.24
CA VAL A 228 -2.73 -0.25 -29.68
C VAL A 228 -2.28 0.71 -30.78
N LYS A 229 -3.08 1.75 -31.02
CA LYS A 229 -2.74 2.85 -31.92
C LYS A 229 -2.39 4.10 -31.12
N ILE A 230 -1.28 4.74 -31.47
CA ILE A 230 -0.93 6.08 -31.03
C ILE A 230 -0.96 6.99 -32.24
N SER A 231 -1.93 7.91 -32.29
CA SER A 231 -1.94 9.00 -33.25
C SER A 231 -1.08 10.15 -32.72
N GLY A 232 -0.17 10.68 -33.54
CA GLY A 232 0.66 11.85 -33.22
C GLY A 232 1.07 12.59 -34.49
N THR A 233 2.37 12.89 -34.65
CA THR A 233 2.92 13.34 -35.95
C THR A 233 2.82 12.27 -37.04
N GLN A 234 2.74 11.01 -36.64
CA GLN A 234 2.47 9.82 -37.46
C GLN A 234 1.60 8.86 -36.65
N GLU A 235 0.89 7.94 -37.31
CA GLU A 235 0.22 6.84 -36.61
C GLU A 235 1.23 5.72 -36.32
N ILE A 236 1.31 5.29 -35.06
CA ILE A 236 2.13 4.16 -34.62
C ILE A 236 1.17 3.07 -34.16
N THR A 237 1.22 1.91 -34.81
CA THR A 237 0.41 0.73 -34.46
C THR A 237 1.31 -0.34 -33.83
N LEU A 238 0.93 -0.86 -32.67
CA LEU A 238 1.70 -1.86 -31.90
C LEU A 238 0.82 -3.09 -31.61
N PRO A 239 1.27 -4.33 -31.87
CA PRO A 239 0.47 -5.52 -31.60
C PRO A 239 0.36 -5.81 -30.11
N ILE A 240 -0.82 -6.27 -29.70
CA ILE A 240 -1.07 -6.87 -28.39
C ILE A 240 -1.70 -8.25 -28.54
N GLN A 241 -1.38 -9.15 -27.61
CA GLN A 241 -1.89 -10.52 -27.60
C GLN A 241 -2.18 -11.00 -26.16
N VAL A 242 -3.34 -11.63 -25.96
CA VAL A 242 -3.75 -12.23 -24.69
C VAL A 242 -4.20 -13.67 -24.93
N GLU A 243 -3.44 -14.63 -24.40
CA GLU A 243 -3.86 -16.03 -24.31
C GLU A 243 -4.77 -16.19 -23.08
N VAL A 244 -6.08 -16.33 -23.32
CA VAL A 244 -7.06 -16.63 -22.27
C VAL A 244 -7.02 -18.12 -21.97
N LEU A 245 -6.57 -18.46 -20.76
CA LEU A 245 -6.44 -19.82 -20.27
C LEU A 245 -7.80 -20.42 -19.89
N ASN A 246 -7.94 -21.75 -19.97
CA ASN A 246 -9.13 -22.44 -19.49
C ASN A 246 -9.14 -22.62 -17.96
N ARG A 247 -9.01 -21.50 -17.24
CA ARG A 247 -9.11 -21.39 -15.78
C ARG A 247 -9.91 -20.12 -15.48
N THR A 248 -10.66 -20.12 -14.38
CA THR A 248 -11.51 -18.99 -13.99
C THR A 248 -11.05 -18.44 -12.64
N LEU A 249 -10.78 -17.14 -12.60
CA LEU A 249 -10.64 -16.39 -11.36
C LEU A 249 -12.06 -15.99 -10.90
N PRO A 250 -12.45 -16.25 -9.64
CA PRO A 250 -13.76 -15.85 -9.12
C PRO A 250 -13.93 -14.33 -9.14
N ALA A 251 -15.17 -13.85 -9.00
CA ALA A 251 -15.44 -12.42 -8.89
C ALA A 251 -14.82 -11.84 -7.59
N PRO A 252 -14.40 -10.55 -7.54
CA PRO A 252 -13.77 -9.94 -6.36
C PRO A 252 -14.52 -10.10 -5.02
N ARG A 253 -15.85 -10.19 -5.04
CA ARG A 253 -16.70 -10.46 -3.87
C ARG A 253 -16.50 -11.87 -3.26
N GLU A 254 -16.07 -12.82 -4.09
CA GLU A 254 -15.84 -14.24 -3.77
C GLU A 254 -14.36 -14.55 -3.50
N TRP A 255 -13.46 -13.58 -3.72
CA TRP A 255 -12.04 -13.75 -3.38
C TRP A 255 -11.90 -14.01 -1.88
N ALA A 256 -11.11 -15.02 -1.54
CA ALA A 256 -10.74 -15.29 -0.16
C ALA A 256 -9.74 -14.28 0.41
N TYR A 257 -8.99 -13.59 -0.45
CA TYR A 257 -8.09 -12.52 -0.07
C TYR A 257 -8.85 -11.43 0.70
N ASP A 258 -8.52 -11.31 1.97
CA ASP A 258 -9.19 -10.40 2.90
C ASP A 258 -8.55 -9.01 2.83
N LEU A 259 -9.03 -8.19 1.89
CA LEU A 259 -8.58 -6.81 1.73
C LEU A 259 -9.35 -5.86 2.65
N ASP A 260 -8.61 -5.07 3.42
CA ASP A 260 -9.17 -3.95 4.20
C ASP A 260 -8.40 -2.64 4.00
N LEU A 261 -8.96 -1.73 3.21
CA LEU A 261 -8.49 -0.36 3.00
C LEU A 261 -9.47 0.62 3.65
N TRP A 262 -9.08 1.29 4.73
CA TRP A 262 -10.03 2.09 5.50
C TRP A 262 -10.51 3.32 4.73
N GLN A 263 -11.83 3.52 4.71
CA GLN A 263 -12.48 4.51 3.85
C GLN A 263 -12.64 5.86 4.57
N HIS A 264 -12.52 6.95 3.80
CA HIS A 264 -12.68 8.32 4.31
C HIS A 264 -13.79 9.06 3.54
N PRO A 265 -15.05 8.99 3.99
CA PRO A 265 -16.17 9.70 3.35
C PRO A 265 -15.99 11.23 3.30
N ALA A 266 -15.58 11.87 4.39
CA ALA A 266 -15.48 13.34 4.45
C ALA A 266 -14.50 13.92 3.41
N SER A 267 -13.38 13.23 3.18
CA SER A 267 -12.42 13.55 2.11
C SER A 267 -13.08 13.61 0.72
N ILE A 268 -14.09 12.78 0.44
CA ILE A 268 -14.85 12.75 -0.83
C ILE A 268 -15.75 14.00 -0.96
N ALA A 269 -16.43 14.40 0.12
CA ALA A 269 -17.22 15.63 0.11
C ALA A 269 -16.34 16.85 -0.18
N ARG A 270 -15.17 16.90 0.46
CA ARG A 270 -14.23 18.02 0.40
C ARG A 270 -13.46 18.13 -0.92
N VAL A 271 -13.04 17.03 -1.57
CA VAL A 271 -12.43 17.11 -2.94
C VAL A 271 -13.42 17.57 -4.01
N HIS A 272 -14.71 17.20 -3.87
CA HIS A 272 -15.74 17.52 -4.85
C HIS A 272 -16.53 18.80 -4.53
N ASN A 273 -16.23 19.46 -3.40
CA ASN A 273 -16.92 20.66 -2.93
C ASN A 273 -18.45 20.49 -2.83
N VAL A 274 -18.88 19.34 -2.29
CA VAL A 274 -20.31 19.01 -2.07
C VAL A 274 -20.64 18.91 -0.59
N PRO A 275 -21.89 19.16 -0.17
CA PRO A 275 -22.30 19.01 1.23
C PRO A 275 -22.08 17.59 1.75
N LEU A 276 -21.40 17.48 2.90
CA LEU A 276 -21.19 16.23 3.60
C LEU A 276 -22.53 15.52 3.87
N TRP A 277 -22.61 14.22 3.56
CA TRP A 277 -23.81 13.38 3.67
C TRP A 277 -25.01 13.77 2.77
N GLY A 278 -24.85 14.77 1.91
CA GLY A 278 -25.81 15.13 0.87
C GLY A 278 -25.90 14.08 -0.25
N ASN A 279 -26.96 14.14 -1.07
CA ASN A 279 -27.19 13.14 -2.12
C ASN A 279 -26.06 13.11 -3.17
N GLU A 280 -25.49 14.27 -3.52
CA GLU A 280 -24.33 14.36 -4.42
C GLU A 280 -23.09 13.69 -3.83
N HIS A 281 -22.86 13.83 -2.52
CA HIS A 281 -21.76 13.16 -1.82
C HIS A 281 -21.89 11.63 -1.91
N PHE A 282 -23.09 11.07 -1.67
CA PHE A 282 -23.36 9.66 -1.89
C PHE A 282 -23.18 9.23 -3.36
N GLY A 283 -23.57 10.07 -4.32
CA GLY A 283 -23.33 9.86 -5.75
C GLY A 283 -21.85 9.74 -6.12
N TYR A 284 -21.01 10.66 -5.63
CA TYR A 284 -19.55 10.58 -5.79
C TYR A 284 -18.96 9.38 -5.07
N MET A 285 -19.34 9.13 -3.81
CA MET A 285 -18.87 7.98 -3.02
C MET A 285 -19.07 6.66 -3.77
N LYS A 286 -20.23 6.45 -4.41
CA LYS A 286 -20.55 5.18 -5.07
C LYS A 286 -19.47 4.73 -6.06
N SER A 287 -18.91 5.68 -6.82
CA SER A 287 -17.90 5.37 -7.84
C SER A 287 -16.55 5.01 -7.22
N TYR A 288 -16.18 5.60 -6.09
CA TYR A 288 -14.99 5.20 -5.32
C TYR A 288 -15.18 3.84 -4.63
N TYR A 289 -16.36 3.58 -4.09
CA TYR A 289 -16.64 2.31 -3.41
C TYR A 289 -16.75 1.15 -4.41
N GLN A 290 -17.19 1.41 -5.64
CA GLN A 290 -17.12 0.42 -6.71
C GLN A 290 -15.68 0.01 -7.06
N MET A 291 -14.68 0.89 -6.88
CA MET A 291 -13.26 0.50 -7.04
C MET A 291 -12.81 -0.45 -5.92
N LEU A 292 -13.23 -0.20 -4.67
CA LEU A 292 -12.98 -1.10 -3.53
C LEU A 292 -13.62 -2.48 -3.73
N VAL A 293 -14.88 -2.52 -4.18
CA VAL A 293 -15.58 -3.77 -4.54
C VAL A 293 -14.79 -4.54 -5.59
N ASN A 294 -14.33 -3.86 -6.64
CA ASN A 294 -13.51 -4.47 -7.71
C ASN A 294 -12.11 -4.90 -7.25
N ALA A 295 -11.64 -4.42 -6.10
CA ALA A 295 -10.40 -4.85 -5.45
C ALA A 295 -10.60 -5.96 -4.40
N GLY A 296 -11.86 -6.36 -4.15
CA GLY A 296 -12.19 -7.40 -3.17
C GLY A 296 -12.23 -6.91 -1.72
N GLN A 297 -12.44 -5.61 -1.48
CA GLN A 297 -12.65 -5.03 -0.14
C GLN A 297 -13.76 -5.77 0.62
N LYS A 298 -13.49 -6.16 1.86
CA LYS A 298 -14.43 -6.95 2.68
C LYS A 298 -15.07 -6.16 3.84
N THR A 299 -14.42 -5.11 4.33
CA THR A 299 -14.81 -4.37 5.55
C THR A 299 -15.38 -2.97 5.25
N ILE A 300 -16.46 -2.60 5.92
CA ILE A 300 -16.97 -1.23 6.01
C ILE A 300 -16.29 -0.50 7.18
N THR A 301 -15.66 0.64 6.92
CA THR A 301 -15.10 1.53 7.95
C THR A 301 -16.19 2.45 8.49
N THR A 302 -16.42 2.45 9.81
CA THR A 302 -17.40 3.34 10.47
C THR A 302 -16.77 4.07 11.66
N SER A 303 -17.00 5.38 11.76
CA SER A 303 -16.71 6.19 12.94
C SER A 303 -17.95 6.26 13.84
N ILE A 304 -17.88 5.69 15.05
CA ILE A 304 -18.97 5.75 16.05
C ILE A 304 -18.79 6.87 17.08
N VAL A 305 -17.69 7.61 16.95
CA VAL A 305 -17.31 8.81 17.71
C VAL A 305 -16.64 9.81 16.76
N ASN A 306 -16.56 11.08 17.14
CA ASN A 306 -15.76 12.07 16.40
C ASN A 306 -14.26 11.82 16.63
N GLU A 307 -13.44 12.05 15.60
CA GLU A 307 -11.98 11.95 15.66
C GLU A 307 -11.40 10.70 16.34
N PRO A 308 -11.81 9.47 15.93
CA PRO A 308 -11.25 8.25 16.50
C PRO A 308 -9.72 8.15 16.33
N TRP A 309 -9.16 8.84 15.32
CA TRP A 309 -7.72 8.98 15.09
C TRP A 309 -7.15 10.38 15.38
N GLY A 310 -7.89 11.23 16.11
CA GLY A 310 -7.37 12.51 16.63
C GLY A 310 -6.85 13.50 15.59
N HIS A 311 -7.53 13.66 14.46
CA HIS A 311 -7.15 14.55 13.35
C HIS A 311 -5.73 14.27 12.80
N GLN A 312 -5.37 12.98 12.67
CA GLN A 312 -4.10 12.58 12.02
C GLN A 312 -4.12 12.75 10.49
N THR A 313 -5.29 12.95 9.89
CA THR A 313 -5.51 13.17 8.45
C THR A 313 -5.75 14.65 8.13
N TYR A 314 -5.75 15.02 6.84
CA TYR A 314 -6.06 16.40 6.43
C TYR A 314 -7.53 16.79 6.66
N ASP A 315 -8.44 15.83 6.54
CA ASP A 315 -9.87 15.99 6.82
C ASP A 315 -10.22 15.39 8.18
N ASP A 316 -11.24 15.97 8.82
CA ASP A 316 -11.90 15.43 10.01
C ASP A 316 -12.60 14.09 9.70
N TYR A 317 -12.59 13.18 10.69
CA TYR A 317 -13.41 11.98 10.75
C TYR A 317 -14.62 12.19 11.68
N PRO A 318 -15.75 12.71 11.17
CA PRO A 318 -16.97 12.92 11.96
C PRO A 318 -17.63 11.59 12.34
N SER A 319 -18.33 11.58 13.47
CA SER A 319 -19.15 10.47 13.92
C SER A 319 -20.35 10.23 13.01
N LEU A 320 -20.65 8.96 12.76
CA LEU A 320 -21.90 8.51 12.13
C LEU A 320 -23.05 8.34 13.15
N VAL A 321 -22.75 8.43 14.45
CA VAL A 321 -23.71 8.31 15.55
C VAL A 321 -23.73 9.60 16.35
N LYS A 322 -24.91 10.20 16.56
CA LYS A 322 -25.04 11.36 17.46
C LYS A 322 -25.39 10.89 18.87
N TRP A 323 -24.63 11.36 19.85
CA TRP A 323 -24.80 11.03 21.27
C TRP A 323 -25.47 12.22 21.97
N THR A 324 -26.60 12.00 22.63
CA THR A 324 -27.32 13.05 23.36
C THR A 324 -27.61 12.60 24.79
N LYS A 325 -27.14 13.37 25.76
CA LYS A 325 -27.49 13.21 27.18
C LYS A 325 -28.71 14.07 27.48
N LYS A 326 -29.79 13.41 27.87
CA LYS A 326 -31.12 13.99 28.14
C LYS A 326 -31.15 14.71 29.49
N LYS A 327 -32.14 15.59 29.67
CA LYS A 327 -32.29 16.39 30.90
C LYS A 327 -32.44 15.55 32.17
N ASP A 328 -33.07 14.38 32.07
CA ASP A 328 -33.26 13.40 33.15
C ASP A 328 -32.00 12.54 33.44
N GLY A 329 -30.91 12.74 32.69
CA GLY A 329 -29.66 11.98 32.80
C GLY A 329 -29.60 10.71 31.95
N SER A 330 -30.68 10.35 31.24
CA SER A 330 -30.67 9.25 30.27
C SER A 330 -29.88 9.61 29.01
N TRP A 331 -29.59 8.61 28.17
CA TRP A 331 -28.88 8.77 26.90
C TRP A 331 -29.76 8.36 25.73
N VAL A 332 -29.63 9.09 24.62
CA VAL A 332 -30.23 8.78 23.33
C VAL A 332 -29.13 8.79 22.28
N TYR A 333 -29.13 7.76 21.43
CA TYR A 333 -28.19 7.60 20.31
C TYR A 333 -28.96 7.64 19.00
N ASP A 334 -28.56 8.50 18.08
CA ASP A 334 -29.13 8.58 16.73
C ASP A 334 -28.22 7.84 15.75
N TYR A 335 -28.72 6.71 15.25
CA TYR A 335 -28.05 5.85 14.28
C TYR A 335 -28.48 6.12 12.83
N ASN A 336 -29.33 7.10 12.52
CA ASN A 336 -29.87 7.31 11.17
C ASN A 336 -28.79 7.49 10.10
N LEU A 337 -27.71 8.21 10.43
CA LEU A 337 -26.58 8.42 9.52
C LEU A 337 -25.72 7.15 9.39
N PHE A 338 -25.43 6.47 10.50
CA PHE A 338 -24.77 5.16 10.50
C PHE A 338 -25.52 4.15 9.62
N ASP A 339 -26.83 4.03 9.80
CA ASP A 339 -27.69 3.13 9.03
C ASP A 339 -27.71 3.47 7.54
N LYS A 340 -27.89 4.76 7.20
CA LYS A 340 -27.87 5.23 5.81
C LYS A 340 -26.53 4.90 5.13
N TYR A 341 -25.43 5.15 5.83
CA TYR A 341 -24.08 4.90 5.32
C TYR A 341 -23.78 3.40 5.18
N VAL A 342 -24.02 2.59 6.22
CA VAL A 342 -23.78 1.14 6.20
C VAL A 342 -24.62 0.47 5.12
N SER A 343 -25.92 0.80 5.01
CA SER A 343 -26.79 0.25 3.96
C SER A 343 -26.27 0.61 2.56
N PHE A 344 -25.91 1.88 2.34
CA PHE A 344 -25.35 2.35 1.07
C PHE A 344 -24.05 1.62 0.68
N VAL A 345 -23.16 1.33 1.65
CA VAL A 345 -21.91 0.60 1.38
C VAL A 345 -22.18 -0.89 1.10
N MET A 346 -23.15 -1.50 1.79
CA MET A 346 -23.64 -2.84 1.47
C MET A 346 -24.25 -2.89 0.06
N ASP A 347 -25.05 -1.90 -0.33
CA ASP A 347 -25.64 -1.76 -1.67
C ASP A 347 -24.58 -1.57 -2.78
N CYS A 348 -23.40 -1.05 -2.44
CA CYS A 348 -22.27 -1.04 -3.37
C CYS A 348 -21.63 -2.42 -3.56
N GLY A 349 -21.81 -3.34 -2.61
CA GLY A 349 -21.26 -4.71 -2.63
C GLY A 349 -20.15 -4.98 -1.60
N ILE A 350 -19.99 -4.15 -0.57
CA ILE A 350 -19.07 -4.40 0.55
C ILE A 350 -19.92 -4.65 1.79
N ASP A 351 -20.16 -5.93 2.12
CA ASP A 351 -21.14 -6.30 3.14
C ASP A 351 -20.63 -7.31 4.18
N GLN A 352 -19.42 -7.85 4.06
CA GLN A 352 -18.99 -8.97 4.92
C GLN A 352 -18.79 -8.55 6.38
N ARG A 353 -18.27 -7.34 6.64
CA ARG A 353 -17.99 -6.85 8.01
C ARG A 353 -18.18 -5.34 8.14
N ILE A 354 -18.47 -4.89 9.36
CA ILE A 354 -18.50 -3.47 9.76
C ILE A 354 -17.49 -3.29 10.91
N ASN A 355 -16.44 -2.50 10.71
CA ASN A 355 -15.51 -2.11 11.77
C ASN A 355 -15.92 -0.75 12.35
N CYS A 356 -16.18 -0.70 13.66
CA CYS A 356 -16.57 0.50 14.39
C CYS A 356 -15.39 1.09 15.18
N TYR A 357 -14.91 2.25 14.75
CA TYR A 357 -13.80 3.00 15.35
C TYR A 357 -14.32 4.20 16.17
N SER A 358 -13.85 4.44 17.39
CA SER A 358 -13.18 3.47 18.27
C SER A 358 -13.47 3.83 19.73
N MET A 359 -13.52 2.80 20.58
CA MET A 359 -13.56 2.97 22.04
C MET A 359 -12.23 3.47 22.61
N VAL A 360 -11.15 3.35 21.84
CA VAL A 360 -9.78 3.66 22.27
C VAL A 360 -9.09 4.69 21.35
N PRO A 361 -9.64 5.91 21.21
CA PRO A 361 -9.06 6.94 20.34
C PRO A 361 -7.66 7.37 20.78
N TRP A 362 -6.92 8.00 19.87
CA TRP A 362 -5.56 8.52 20.13
C TRP A 362 -5.51 9.51 21.30
N LYS A 363 -6.58 10.27 21.49
CA LYS A 363 -6.85 11.10 22.66
C LYS A 363 -8.24 10.74 23.18
N ILE A 364 -8.34 10.42 24.47
CA ILE A 364 -9.63 10.13 25.11
C ILE A 364 -10.43 11.44 25.18
N ALA A 365 -11.33 11.62 24.21
CA ALA A 365 -12.16 12.80 24.04
C ALA A 365 -13.42 12.40 23.24
N PHE A 366 -14.50 12.06 23.93
CA PHE A 366 -15.77 11.70 23.29
C PHE A 366 -16.76 12.86 23.37
N THR A 367 -17.05 13.48 22.23
CA THR A 367 -18.01 14.59 22.12
C THR A 367 -19.45 14.08 22.18
N TYR A 368 -20.29 14.75 22.97
CA TYR A 368 -21.73 14.51 23.05
C TYR A 368 -22.51 15.80 23.35
N TYR A 369 -23.77 15.86 22.92
CA TYR A 369 -24.66 16.98 23.22
C TYR A 369 -25.31 16.80 24.60
N ASP A 370 -25.21 17.79 25.49
CA ASP A 370 -25.86 17.78 26.80
C ASP A 370 -27.08 18.73 26.79
N GLU A 371 -28.29 18.20 26.99
CA GLU A 371 -29.53 18.98 26.95
C GLU A 371 -29.74 19.91 28.16
N ASN A 372 -29.07 19.66 29.29
CA ASN A 372 -29.12 20.56 30.44
C ASN A 372 -28.20 21.77 30.23
N LEU A 373 -27.06 21.56 29.57
CA LEU A 373 -26.09 22.63 29.23
C LEU A 373 -26.33 23.27 27.85
N GLN A 374 -27.22 22.70 27.04
CA GLN A 374 -27.57 23.08 25.67
C GLN A 374 -26.38 23.19 24.69
N LYS A 375 -25.32 22.41 24.90
CA LYS A 375 -24.07 22.48 24.13
C LYS A 375 -23.39 21.13 23.99
N GLU A 376 -22.42 21.05 23.09
CA GLU A 376 -21.46 19.95 23.03
C GLU A 376 -20.53 19.96 24.26
N VAL A 377 -20.28 18.77 24.79
CA VAL A 377 -19.41 18.47 25.94
C VAL A 377 -18.47 17.34 25.55
N ILE A 378 -17.28 17.28 26.16
CA ILE A 378 -16.28 16.25 25.88
C ILE A 378 -16.09 15.39 27.14
N PHE A 379 -16.31 14.08 27.02
CA PHE A 379 -15.92 13.11 28.03
C PHE A 379 -14.45 12.75 27.90
N THR A 380 -13.70 12.73 29.02
CA THR A 380 -12.23 12.55 29.02
C THR A 380 -11.70 11.51 30.00
N ASP A 381 -12.55 10.80 30.75
CA ASP A 381 -12.06 9.93 31.83
C ASP A 381 -11.33 8.69 31.28
N PRO A 382 -10.22 8.23 31.91
CA PRO A 382 -9.40 7.15 31.37
C PRO A 382 -10.12 5.82 31.17
N ILE A 383 -9.69 5.07 30.16
CA ILE A 383 -10.13 3.69 29.87
C ILE A 383 -9.97 2.82 31.12
N GLY A 384 -10.96 1.95 31.37
CA GLY A 384 -10.99 1.03 32.52
C GLY A 384 -11.51 1.64 33.83
N THR A 385 -11.65 2.97 33.93
CA THR A 385 -12.26 3.61 35.10
C THR A 385 -13.77 3.30 35.20
N PRO A 386 -14.37 3.35 36.42
CA PRO A 386 -15.81 3.16 36.57
C PRO A 386 -16.66 4.13 35.74
N ALA A 387 -16.21 5.39 35.59
CA ALA A 387 -16.89 6.40 34.80
C ALA A 387 -16.83 6.09 33.29
N TYR A 388 -15.65 5.76 32.75
CA TYR A 388 -15.50 5.32 31.36
C TYR A 388 -16.36 4.08 31.07
N ASN A 389 -16.33 3.09 31.98
CA ASN A 389 -17.10 1.86 31.83
C ASN A 389 -18.61 2.14 31.85
N ALA A 390 -19.11 3.04 32.70
CA ALA A 390 -20.52 3.44 32.73
C ALA A 390 -20.96 4.20 31.47
N PHE A 391 -20.13 5.15 31.01
CA PHE A 391 -20.35 5.91 29.77
C PHE A 391 -20.49 4.98 28.57
N TRP A 392 -19.50 4.10 28.35
CA TRP A 392 -19.50 3.17 27.23
C TRP A 392 -20.51 2.03 27.37
N LYS A 393 -20.75 1.50 28.57
CA LYS A 393 -21.76 0.43 28.77
C LYS A 393 -23.16 0.87 28.34
N THR A 394 -23.51 2.14 28.55
CA THR A 394 -24.81 2.69 28.14
C THR A 394 -24.94 2.66 26.61
N MET A 395 -23.96 3.20 25.88
CA MET A 395 -23.95 3.18 24.42
C MET A 395 -23.88 1.77 23.83
N LEU A 396 -23.00 0.92 24.36
CA LEU A 396 -22.85 -0.46 23.87
C LEU A 396 -24.12 -1.28 24.06
N THR A 397 -24.87 -1.08 25.15
CA THR A 397 -26.13 -1.80 25.38
C THR A 397 -27.18 -1.43 24.33
N ASP A 398 -27.35 -0.14 24.04
CA ASP A 398 -28.30 0.34 23.04
C ASP A 398 -27.86 -0.03 21.61
N PHE A 399 -26.57 0.15 21.30
CA PHE A 399 -25.99 -0.20 20.00
C PHE A 399 -26.06 -1.72 19.73
N THR A 400 -25.85 -2.56 20.75
CA THR A 400 -26.04 -4.03 20.64
C THR A 400 -27.48 -4.36 20.26
N LYS A 401 -28.46 -3.69 20.88
CA LYS A 401 -29.88 -3.88 20.56
C LYS A 401 -30.16 -3.44 19.12
N HIS A 402 -29.78 -2.22 18.75
CA HIS A 402 -29.94 -1.67 17.39
C HIS A 402 -29.35 -2.60 16.33
N LEU A 403 -28.08 -3.02 16.48
CA LEU A 403 -27.41 -3.92 15.54
C LEU A 403 -28.08 -5.30 15.44
N LYS A 404 -28.71 -5.81 16.50
CA LYS A 404 -29.49 -7.05 16.45
C LYS A 404 -30.82 -6.86 15.73
N GLU A 405 -31.52 -5.76 15.97
CA GLU A 405 -32.76 -5.39 15.25
C GLU A 405 -32.52 -5.20 13.75
N LYS A 406 -31.34 -4.67 13.37
CA LYS A 406 -30.87 -4.57 11.97
C LYS A 406 -30.35 -5.89 11.37
N GLY A 407 -30.15 -6.94 12.18
CA GLY A 407 -29.51 -8.19 11.76
C GLY A 407 -28.01 -8.07 11.44
N TRP A 408 -27.36 -6.97 11.85
CA TRP A 408 -25.96 -6.65 11.53
C TRP A 408 -24.97 -7.08 12.61
N PHE A 409 -25.43 -7.31 13.85
CA PHE A 409 -24.57 -7.59 15.01
C PHE A 409 -23.49 -8.67 14.75
N ASN A 410 -23.85 -9.79 14.11
CA ASN A 410 -22.93 -10.90 13.82
C ASN A 410 -21.79 -10.55 12.84
N LYS A 411 -21.87 -9.41 12.15
CA LYS A 411 -20.85 -8.87 11.24
C LYS A 411 -20.26 -7.53 11.71
N THR A 412 -20.65 -7.01 12.88
CA THR A 412 -20.07 -5.79 13.45
C THR A 412 -18.95 -6.12 14.43
N TYR A 413 -17.84 -5.42 14.30
CA TYR A 413 -16.63 -5.54 15.11
C TYR A 413 -16.37 -4.19 15.77
N ILE A 414 -16.10 -4.18 17.09
CA ILE A 414 -15.43 -3.01 17.67
C ILE A 414 -13.96 -3.08 17.28
N ALA A 415 -13.47 -2.01 16.65
CA ALA A 415 -12.14 -1.97 16.07
C ALA A 415 -11.18 -1.15 16.94
N MET A 416 -10.06 -1.78 17.28
CA MET A 416 -8.96 -1.20 18.04
C MET A 416 -7.77 -0.95 17.10
N ASP A 417 -7.18 0.23 17.25
CA ASP A 417 -5.96 0.70 16.60
C ASP A 417 -4.91 0.83 17.71
N GLU A 418 -3.82 0.07 17.63
CA GLU A 418 -2.85 -0.29 18.69
C GLU A 418 -2.78 0.60 19.95
N ARG A 419 -2.92 -0.02 21.14
CA ARG A 419 -2.93 0.66 22.45
C ARG A 419 -2.21 -0.14 23.54
N PRO A 420 -1.88 0.48 24.69
CA PRO A 420 -1.34 -0.25 25.83
C PRO A 420 -2.22 -1.44 26.24
N MET A 421 -1.60 -2.60 26.45
CA MET A 421 -2.27 -3.89 26.73
C MET A 421 -3.44 -3.79 27.72
N LYS A 422 -3.21 -3.09 28.85
CA LYS A 422 -4.23 -2.92 29.90
C LYS A 422 -5.52 -2.25 29.39
N ALA A 423 -5.40 -1.25 28.52
CA ALA A 423 -6.56 -0.57 27.93
C ALA A 423 -7.34 -1.49 26.98
N MET A 424 -6.65 -2.33 26.20
CA MET A 424 -7.30 -3.33 25.33
C MET A 424 -8.04 -4.38 26.17
N GLN A 425 -7.40 -4.92 27.22
CA GLN A 425 -8.03 -5.88 28.14
C GLN A 425 -9.28 -5.32 28.83
N ASP A 426 -9.24 -4.06 29.29
CA ASP A 426 -10.39 -3.43 29.93
C ASP A 426 -11.55 -3.18 28.96
N VAL A 427 -11.27 -2.87 27.69
CA VAL A 427 -12.30 -2.75 26.63
C VAL A 427 -12.87 -4.10 26.23
N ILE A 428 -12.03 -5.14 26.05
CA ILE A 428 -12.47 -6.52 25.81
C ILE A 428 -13.43 -6.95 26.93
N LYS A 429 -13.02 -6.78 28.19
CA LYS A 429 -13.84 -7.10 29.36
C LYS A 429 -15.16 -6.33 29.38
N LEU A 430 -15.14 -5.04 29.05
CA LEU A 430 -16.35 -4.22 28.97
C LEU A 430 -17.32 -4.73 27.90
N LEU A 431 -16.83 -5.00 26.68
CA LEU A 431 -17.63 -5.54 25.58
C LEU A 431 -18.29 -6.86 25.93
N LYS A 432 -17.51 -7.84 26.41
CA LYS A 432 -18.03 -9.15 26.82
C LYS A 432 -19.02 -9.05 27.99
N SER A 433 -18.91 -8.01 28.85
CA SER A 433 -19.88 -7.75 29.92
C SER A 433 -21.24 -7.16 29.45
N VAL A 434 -21.32 -6.71 28.18
CA VAL A 434 -22.56 -6.28 27.52
C VAL A 434 -23.13 -7.44 26.69
N ASP A 435 -22.31 -8.07 25.85
CA ASP A 435 -22.66 -9.29 25.14
C ASP A 435 -21.39 -10.12 24.84
N GLN A 436 -21.41 -11.40 25.17
CA GLN A 436 -20.27 -12.31 24.96
C GLN A 436 -19.93 -12.50 23.46
N ASN A 437 -20.91 -12.32 22.58
CA ASN A 437 -20.76 -12.47 21.13
C ASN A 437 -20.25 -11.20 20.43
N TRP A 438 -19.95 -10.12 21.16
CA TRP A 438 -19.28 -8.96 20.57
C TRP A 438 -17.98 -9.38 19.89
N LYS A 439 -17.88 -9.09 18.59
CA LYS A 439 -16.67 -9.35 17.82
C LYS A 439 -15.67 -8.20 17.93
N ILE A 440 -14.39 -8.54 17.88
CA ILE A 440 -13.29 -7.59 18.08
C ILE A 440 -12.32 -7.65 16.91
N ALA A 441 -12.00 -6.48 16.37
CA ALA A 441 -10.95 -6.29 15.37
C ALA A 441 -9.77 -5.53 16.00
N LEU A 442 -8.54 -5.93 15.69
CA LEU A 442 -7.32 -5.27 16.15
C LEU A 442 -6.31 -5.16 15.00
N ALA A 443 -5.82 -3.94 14.77
CA ALA A 443 -4.59 -3.69 14.01
C ALA A 443 -3.49 -3.22 14.97
N GLY A 444 -2.35 -3.90 14.99
CA GLY A 444 -1.23 -3.59 15.89
C GLY A 444 -0.22 -4.73 16.06
N ASP A 445 0.53 -4.70 17.16
CA ASP A 445 1.46 -5.78 17.54
C ASP A 445 0.75 -7.10 17.89
N TYR A 446 1.50 -8.21 17.81
CA TYR A 446 1.03 -9.53 18.23
C TYR A 446 1.10 -9.70 19.77
N HIS A 447 -0.01 -10.14 20.36
CA HIS A 447 -0.17 -10.32 21.80
C HIS A 447 -0.91 -11.63 22.08
N ALA A 448 -0.24 -12.56 22.75
CA ALA A 448 -0.81 -13.87 23.09
C ALA A 448 -1.91 -13.76 24.17
N GLU A 449 -1.87 -12.71 24.99
CA GLU A 449 -2.74 -12.47 26.14
C GLU A 449 -4.19 -12.12 25.75
N ILE A 450 -4.41 -11.68 24.52
CA ILE A 450 -5.73 -11.26 23.99
C ILE A 450 -6.09 -11.94 22.67
N GLU A 451 -5.19 -12.70 22.04
CA GLU A 451 -5.42 -13.38 20.75
C GLU A 451 -6.74 -14.16 20.70
N ALA A 452 -7.05 -14.87 21.79
CA ALA A 452 -8.27 -15.65 21.95
C ALA A 452 -9.55 -14.81 21.90
N ASP A 453 -9.50 -13.52 22.24
CA ASP A 453 -10.63 -12.57 22.17
C ASP A 453 -10.73 -11.83 20.83
N ILE A 454 -9.67 -11.81 20.00
CA ILE A 454 -9.67 -11.08 18.72
C ILE A 454 -10.17 -11.98 17.58
N ASP A 455 -11.29 -11.60 16.95
CA ASP A 455 -11.90 -12.29 15.82
C ASP A 455 -11.26 -11.93 14.47
N ASN A 456 -10.84 -10.67 14.30
CA ASN A 456 -10.09 -10.19 13.15
C ASN A 456 -8.78 -9.55 13.62
N TYR A 457 -7.67 -10.26 13.48
CA TYR A 457 -6.37 -9.82 13.97
C TYR A 457 -5.45 -9.52 12.79
N CYS A 458 -5.12 -8.24 12.63
CA CYS A 458 -4.19 -7.72 11.66
C CYS A 458 -2.87 -7.34 12.34
N ILE A 459 -1.82 -8.16 12.16
CA ILE A 459 -0.53 -7.91 12.82
C ILE A 459 0.39 -6.98 12.01
N ALA A 460 1.19 -6.16 12.68
CA ALA A 460 2.22 -5.36 12.02
C ALA A 460 3.27 -6.28 11.36
N SER A 461 3.77 -5.88 10.19
CA SER A 461 4.66 -6.69 9.34
C SER A 461 5.91 -7.27 10.04
N ARG A 462 6.37 -6.62 11.11
CA ARG A 462 7.49 -7.05 11.96
C ARG A 462 7.20 -8.33 12.75
N TRP A 463 5.94 -8.72 12.88
CA TRP A 463 5.50 -9.92 13.58
C TRP A 463 5.17 -11.05 12.63
N SER A 464 5.01 -12.25 13.19
CA SER A 464 4.38 -13.38 12.52
C SER A 464 3.58 -14.15 13.55
N PHE A 465 2.39 -14.62 13.18
CA PHE A 465 1.63 -15.52 14.04
C PHE A 465 2.44 -16.80 14.29
N PRO A 466 2.50 -17.31 15.53
CA PRO A 466 2.98 -18.67 15.78
C PRO A 466 2.15 -19.66 14.95
N ALA A 467 2.79 -20.61 14.26
CA ALA A 467 2.11 -21.45 13.27
C ALA A 467 0.92 -22.25 13.85
N ASN A 468 1.05 -22.70 15.10
CA ASN A 468 -0.02 -23.37 15.84
C ASN A 468 -1.18 -22.44 16.22
N VAL A 469 -0.93 -21.15 16.44
CA VAL A 469 -1.95 -20.13 16.70
C VAL A 469 -2.69 -19.80 15.40
N LEU A 470 -1.97 -19.53 14.31
CA LEU A 470 -2.57 -19.27 13.00
C LEU A 470 -3.49 -20.40 12.54
N GLN A 471 -3.06 -21.65 12.71
CA GLN A 471 -3.88 -22.82 12.40
C GLN A 471 -5.15 -22.89 13.26
N LYS A 472 -5.06 -22.67 14.58
CA LYS A 472 -6.22 -22.61 15.48
C LYS A 472 -7.19 -21.48 15.13
N ARG A 473 -6.67 -20.29 14.77
CA ARG A 473 -7.49 -19.15 14.32
C ARG A 473 -8.32 -19.52 13.10
N LYS A 474 -7.67 -20.13 12.11
CA LYS A 474 -8.30 -20.62 10.88
C LYS A 474 -9.36 -21.69 11.15
N GLU A 475 -9.08 -22.65 12.04
CA GLU A 475 -10.05 -23.67 12.49
C GLU A 475 -11.27 -23.07 13.20
N ALA A 476 -11.07 -21.98 13.95
CA ALA A 476 -12.13 -21.22 14.61
C ALA A 476 -12.86 -20.22 13.68
N GLY A 477 -12.52 -20.15 12.39
CA GLY A 477 -13.10 -19.19 11.44
C GLY A 477 -12.72 -17.73 11.71
N LYS A 478 -11.63 -17.48 12.45
CA LYS A 478 -11.09 -16.15 12.73
C LYS A 478 -10.18 -15.68 11.59
N ILE A 479 -10.21 -14.37 11.34
CA ILE A 479 -9.42 -13.71 10.28
C ILE A 479 -8.05 -13.34 10.83
N SER A 480 -7.01 -13.62 10.05
CA SER A 480 -5.60 -13.40 10.41
C SER A 480 -4.88 -12.72 9.24
N THR A 481 -4.73 -11.41 9.31
CA THR A 481 -4.14 -10.56 8.26
C THR A 481 -2.88 -9.86 8.77
N TRP A 482 -2.26 -9.06 7.92
CA TRP A 482 -1.12 -8.21 8.26
C TRP A 482 -1.22 -6.85 7.56
N TYR A 483 -0.45 -5.88 8.03
CA TYR A 483 -0.37 -4.55 7.42
C TYR A 483 1.06 -4.02 7.35
N THR A 484 1.25 -3.03 6.47
CA THR A 484 2.37 -2.09 6.52
C THR A 484 1.84 -0.67 6.68
N CYS A 485 2.67 0.20 7.25
CA CYS A 485 2.35 1.60 7.53
C CYS A 485 3.56 2.48 7.24
N CYS A 486 3.75 3.58 7.98
CA CYS A 486 4.92 4.44 7.85
C CYS A 486 6.24 3.81 8.34
N THR A 487 6.20 2.64 8.98
CA THR A 487 7.36 2.00 9.64
C THR A 487 8.26 1.29 8.64
N GLU A 488 7.69 0.60 7.67
CA GLU A 488 8.39 -0.25 6.73
C GLU A 488 8.95 0.55 5.54
N PRO A 489 10.26 0.50 5.24
CA PRO A 489 10.78 1.05 3.99
C PRO A 489 10.17 0.33 2.78
N TYR A 490 10.07 -0.99 2.87
CA TYR A 490 9.49 -1.90 1.90
C TYR A 490 9.07 -3.21 2.63
N PRO A 491 8.13 -3.99 2.07
CA PRO A 491 7.27 -3.63 0.95
C PRO A 491 6.26 -2.55 1.39
N ASN A 492 5.99 -1.55 0.56
CA ASN A 492 5.01 -0.53 0.88
C ASN A 492 4.22 -0.02 -0.34
N GLY A 493 3.19 0.76 -0.04
CA GLY A 493 2.34 1.47 -1.00
C GLY A 493 2.53 2.98 -0.95
N PHE A 494 3.76 3.47 -0.72
CA PHE A 494 4.08 4.89 -0.89
C PHE A 494 4.15 5.25 -2.37
N SER A 495 3.89 6.50 -2.74
CA SER A 495 3.91 6.94 -4.14
C SER A 495 5.28 6.77 -4.84
N PHE A 496 6.38 6.72 -4.06
CA PHE A 496 7.72 6.37 -4.55
C PHE A 496 8.07 4.87 -4.48
N SER A 497 7.29 4.03 -3.79
CA SER A 497 7.54 2.57 -3.71
C SER A 497 7.51 1.93 -5.10
N SER A 498 8.29 0.86 -5.27
CA SER A 498 8.28 0.06 -6.49
C SER A 498 6.89 -0.57 -6.67
N PRO A 499 6.23 -0.42 -7.84
CA PRO A 499 4.94 -1.04 -8.11
C PRO A 499 4.89 -2.56 -7.88
N ALA A 500 6.02 -3.25 -8.02
CA ALA A 500 6.16 -4.67 -7.71
C ALA A 500 5.88 -5.00 -6.22
N GLU A 501 6.18 -4.09 -5.29
CA GLU A 501 5.97 -4.32 -3.84
C GLU A 501 4.50 -4.61 -3.52
N SER A 502 3.55 -3.97 -4.22
CA SER A 502 2.12 -4.18 -4.02
C SER A 502 1.63 -5.55 -4.53
N VAL A 503 2.28 -6.12 -5.54
CA VAL A 503 2.00 -7.49 -6.01
C VAL A 503 2.61 -8.51 -5.05
N TRP A 504 3.85 -8.25 -4.63
CA TRP A 504 4.63 -9.07 -3.70
C TRP A 504 3.89 -9.29 -2.38
N MET A 505 3.14 -8.30 -1.88
CA MET A 505 2.28 -8.43 -0.70
C MET A 505 1.29 -9.61 -0.80
N GLY A 506 0.70 -9.85 -1.96
CA GLY A 506 -0.23 -10.99 -2.17
C GLY A 506 0.48 -12.34 -2.07
N TRP A 507 1.67 -12.45 -2.68
CA TRP A 507 2.52 -13.64 -2.60
C TRP A 507 3.01 -13.92 -1.18
N TYR A 508 3.45 -12.88 -0.45
CA TYR A 508 3.82 -12.98 0.97
C TYR A 508 2.65 -13.45 1.83
N THR A 509 1.45 -12.91 1.61
CA THR A 509 0.24 -13.33 2.32
C THR A 509 -0.03 -14.83 2.10
N ALA A 510 0.11 -15.31 0.85
CA ALA A 510 -0.05 -16.73 0.51
C ALA A 510 1.06 -17.62 1.09
N HIS A 511 2.31 -17.14 1.15
CA HIS A 511 3.44 -17.84 1.79
C HIS A 511 3.21 -18.01 3.29
N LYS A 512 2.89 -16.91 3.99
CA LYS A 512 2.63 -16.90 5.44
C LYS A 512 1.33 -17.58 5.86
N ASN A 513 0.52 -18.05 4.91
CA ASN A 513 -0.79 -18.66 5.14
C ASN A 513 -1.77 -17.74 5.91
N MET A 514 -1.62 -16.43 5.73
CA MET A 514 -2.55 -15.42 6.22
C MET A 514 -3.72 -15.24 5.24
N ASP A 515 -4.80 -14.63 5.72
CA ASP A 515 -6.05 -14.52 4.95
C ASP A 515 -6.04 -13.32 3.98
N GLY A 516 -5.22 -12.30 4.22
CA GLY A 516 -5.27 -11.04 3.49
C GLY A 516 -4.36 -9.94 4.04
N TYR A 517 -4.61 -8.71 3.60
CA TYR A 517 -3.79 -7.54 3.87
C TYR A 517 -4.64 -6.30 4.16
N LEU A 518 -4.21 -5.50 5.13
CA LEU A 518 -4.85 -4.24 5.52
C LEU A 518 -3.93 -3.05 5.21
N ARG A 519 -4.52 -1.91 4.85
CA ARG A 519 -3.83 -0.62 4.83
C ARG A 519 -4.72 0.49 5.37
N TRP A 520 -4.18 1.29 6.28
CA TRP A 520 -4.95 2.22 7.10
C TRP A 520 -5.65 3.37 6.35
N ALA A 521 -5.34 3.61 5.07
CA ALA A 521 -5.94 4.70 4.31
C ALA A 521 -6.14 4.38 2.82
N TYR A 522 -7.41 4.29 2.43
CA TYR A 522 -7.83 4.22 1.03
C TYR A 522 -7.73 5.59 0.33
N ASN A 523 -8.32 6.62 0.93
CA ASN A 523 -8.58 7.91 0.28
C ASN A 523 -8.53 9.14 1.21
N SER A 524 -7.74 9.10 2.28
CA SER A 524 -7.51 10.26 3.18
C SER A 524 -6.61 11.29 2.50
N TRP A 525 -7.15 11.98 1.50
CA TRP A 525 -6.38 12.86 0.63
C TRP A 525 -5.76 14.05 1.35
N THR A 526 -4.58 14.44 0.88
CA THR A 526 -3.95 15.72 1.24
C THR A 526 -4.71 16.89 0.62
N LYS A 527 -4.23 18.13 0.86
CA LYS A 527 -4.84 19.36 0.30
C LYS A 527 -5.03 19.33 -1.22
N ASN A 528 -4.02 18.86 -1.96
CA ASN A 528 -3.95 18.90 -3.43
C ASN A 528 -3.48 17.54 -4.00
N PRO A 529 -4.26 16.45 -3.85
CA PRO A 529 -3.77 15.08 -4.07
C PRO A 529 -3.43 14.78 -5.53
N LEU A 530 -4.05 15.49 -6.49
CA LEU A 530 -3.74 15.37 -7.93
C LEU A 530 -2.36 15.94 -8.31
N ILE A 531 -1.68 16.63 -7.38
CA ILE A 531 -0.43 17.35 -7.63
C ILE A 531 0.67 16.92 -6.66
N ASP A 532 0.37 16.79 -5.36
CA ASP A 532 1.35 16.51 -4.32
C ASP A 532 0.85 15.43 -3.34
N THR A 533 1.60 14.33 -3.25
CA THR A 533 1.30 13.18 -2.39
C THR A 533 1.92 13.31 -0.99
N ARG A 534 2.76 14.33 -0.75
CA ARG A 534 3.43 14.56 0.55
C ARG A 534 2.46 15.08 1.59
N PHE A 535 2.70 14.71 2.85
CA PHE A 535 1.92 15.12 4.00
C PHE A 535 2.81 15.53 5.18
N THR A 536 2.23 16.03 6.25
CA THR A 536 2.93 16.58 7.43
C THR A 536 3.48 15.52 8.40
N THR A 537 3.28 14.22 8.15
CA THR A 537 3.55 13.17 9.15
C THR A 537 4.19 11.87 8.62
N TRP A 538 4.07 11.54 7.33
CA TRP A 538 4.47 10.22 6.81
C TRP A 538 5.01 10.33 5.37
N PRO A 539 5.70 9.29 4.86
CA PRO A 539 6.19 9.28 3.49
C PRO A 539 5.06 9.46 2.47
N ALA A 540 5.38 10.09 1.35
CA ALA A 540 4.40 10.59 0.40
C ALA A 540 3.53 9.48 -0.22
N GLY A 541 2.22 9.68 -0.25
CA GLY A 541 1.25 8.68 -0.67
C GLY A 541 0.83 7.68 0.41
N ASP A 542 1.32 7.78 1.65
CA ASP A 542 0.84 6.92 2.74
C ASP A 542 -0.64 7.11 3.05
N THR A 543 -1.18 8.32 2.90
CA THR A 543 -2.57 8.62 3.29
C THR A 543 -3.63 8.26 2.23
N TYR A 544 -3.25 7.75 1.04
CA TYR A 544 -4.21 7.28 0.04
C TYR A 544 -3.60 6.39 -1.06
N GLN A 545 -4.42 5.47 -1.57
CA GLN A 545 -4.09 4.58 -2.69
C GLN A 545 -4.75 4.98 -4.02
N ILE A 546 -5.72 5.90 -4.01
CA ILE A 546 -6.45 6.35 -5.20
C ILE A 546 -6.49 7.88 -5.29
N TYR A 547 -6.91 8.43 -6.43
CA TYR A 547 -6.95 9.87 -6.69
C TYR A 547 -8.40 10.37 -6.94
N PRO A 548 -8.68 11.67 -6.69
CA PRO A 548 -9.99 12.22 -6.99
C PRO A 548 -10.35 12.13 -8.48
N GLY A 549 -11.63 11.87 -8.78
CA GLY A 549 -12.11 11.78 -10.16
C GLY A 549 -13.42 10.99 -10.34
N PRO A 550 -13.51 9.71 -9.95
CA PRO A 550 -12.48 8.85 -9.35
C PRO A 550 -11.39 8.42 -10.35
N LEU A 551 -10.15 8.30 -9.87
CA LEU A 551 -8.98 7.84 -10.64
C LEU A 551 -8.17 6.81 -9.84
N SER A 552 -7.64 5.80 -10.54
CA SER A 552 -6.79 4.77 -9.93
C SER A 552 -5.34 5.23 -9.78
N SER A 553 -4.53 4.46 -9.05
CA SER A 553 -3.08 4.59 -9.04
C SER A 553 -2.41 3.30 -9.50
N VAL A 554 -1.16 3.42 -9.94
CA VAL A 554 -0.31 2.26 -10.25
C VAL A 554 -0.26 1.30 -9.04
N ARG A 555 -0.15 1.83 -7.81
CA ARG A 555 -0.12 1.03 -6.57
C ARG A 555 -1.42 0.26 -6.34
N PHE A 556 -2.56 0.90 -6.56
CA PHE A 556 -3.87 0.25 -6.36
C PHE A 556 -4.13 -0.84 -7.39
N GLU A 557 -3.80 -0.61 -8.67
CA GLU A 557 -3.90 -1.65 -9.71
C GLU A 557 -2.97 -2.84 -9.41
N LYS A 558 -1.76 -2.59 -8.88
CA LYS A 558 -0.79 -3.64 -8.55
C LYS A 558 -1.09 -4.36 -7.23
N LEU A 559 -1.78 -3.71 -6.29
CA LEU A 559 -2.37 -4.35 -5.11
C LEU A 559 -3.51 -5.31 -5.52
N ILE A 560 -4.32 -4.93 -6.51
CA ILE A 560 -5.33 -5.82 -7.10
C ILE A 560 -4.63 -7.02 -7.77
N GLU A 561 -3.59 -6.80 -8.57
CA GLU A 561 -2.79 -7.89 -9.18
C GLU A 561 -2.28 -8.89 -8.11
N GLY A 562 -1.72 -8.41 -7.00
CA GLY A 562 -1.31 -9.27 -5.88
C GLY A 562 -2.45 -10.08 -5.25
N GLY A 563 -3.64 -9.49 -5.09
CA GLY A 563 -4.83 -10.21 -4.61
C GLY A 563 -5.29 -11.30 -5.58
N GLN A 564 -5.24 -11.05 -6.89
CA GLN A 564 -5.55 -12.07 -7.90
C GLN A 564 -4.53 -13.22 -7.91
N ASP A 565 -3.24 -12.90 -7.75
CA ASP A 565 -2.19 -13.91 -7.64
C ASP A 565 -2.38 -14.78 -6.39
N PHE A 566 -2.76 -14.20 -5.23
CA PHE A 566 -3.14 -14.97 -4.03
C PHE A 566 -4.27 -15.96 -4.32
N GLU A 567 -5.35 -15.54 -5.00
CA GLU A 567 -6.45 -16.42 -5.38
C GLU A 567 -6.01 -17.54 -6.33
N LYS A 568 -5.16 -17.25 -7.33
CA LYS A 568 -4.57 -18.26 -8.21
C LYS A 568 -3.72 -19.25 -7.43
N ILE A 569 -2.85 -18.78 -6.53
CA ILE A 569 -2.00 -19.63 -5.68
C ILE A 569 -2.87 -20.58 -4.84
N LYS A 570 -3.92 -20.05 -4.21
CA LYS A 570 -4.88 -20.83 -3.41
C LYS A 570 -5.58 -21.91 -4.26
N GLN A 571 -6.09 -21.55 -5.44
CA GLN A 571 -6.73 -22.50 -6.35
C GLN A 571 -5.76 -23.55 -6.87
N LEU A 572 -4.54 -23.18 -7.27
CA LEU A 572 -3.53 -24.10 -7.78
C LEU A 572 -3.05 -25.07 -6.70
N ARG A 573 -2.82 -24.61 -5.46
CA ARG A 573 -2.51 -25.49 -4.32
C ARG A 573 -3.61 -26.54 -4.12
N SER A 574 -4.88 -26.12 -4.09
CA SER A 574 -6.02 -27.03 -3.94
C SER A 574 -6.13 -28.03 -5.09
N LEU A 575 -6.03 -27.55 -6.34
CA LEU A 575 -6.08 -28.37 -7.55
C LEU A 575 -4.94 -29.40 -7.61
N TYR A 576 -3.72 -29.00 -7.25
CA TYR A 576 -2.56 -29.91 -7.25
C TYR A 576 -2.66 -30.95 -6.15
N GLN A 577 -3.18 -30.59 -4.97
CA GLN A 577 -3.44 -31.54 -3.89
C GLN A 577 -4.52 -32.56 -4.27
N GLN A 578 -5.67 -32.10 -4.78
CA GLN A 578 -6.80 -32.97 -5.18
C GLN A 578 -6.42 -33.94 -6.32
N ASN A 579 -5.60 -33.50 -7.28
CA ASN A 579 -5.18 -34.31 -8.43
C ASN A 579 -3.85 -35.07 -8.22
N GLY A 580 -3.33 -35.16 -6.98
CA GLY A 580 -2.08 -35.87 -6.68
C GLY A 580 -0.84 -35.33 -7.42
N ARG A 581 -0.83 -34.04 -7.79
CA ARG A 581 0.28 -33.40 -8.54
C ARG A 581 1.38 -32.92 -7.59
N SER A 582 1.93 -33.85 -6.80
CA SER A 582 2.86 -33.55 -5.69
C SER A 582 4.09 -32.74 -6.11
N SER A 583 4.65 -32.94 -7.32
CA SER A 583 5.79 -32.14 -7.78
C SER A 583 5.42 -30.69 -8.07
N LYS A 584 4.30 -30.42 -8.77
CA LYS A 584 3.81 -29.05 -9.01
C LYS A 584 3.40 -28.34 -7.71
N LEU A 585 2.87 -29.08 -6.73
CA LEU A 585 2.59 -28.54 -5.39
C LEU A 585 3.88 -28.19 -4.64
N ALA A 586 4.90 -29.05 -4.70
CA ALA A 586 6.20 -28.78 -4.09
C ALA A 586 6.93 -27.60 -4.76
N GLU A 587 6.89 -27.51 -6.10
CA GLU A 587 7.44 -26.40 -6.87
C GLU A 587 6.77 -25.06 -6.50
N LEU A 588 5.43 -25.00 -6.48
CA LEU A 588 4.69 -23.80 -6.10
C LEU A 588 4.95 -23.39 -4.65
N ASN A 589 5.01 -24.36 -3.72
CA ASN A 589 5.34 -24.06 -2.33
C ASN A 589 6.80 -23.59 -2.18
N LYS A 590 7.74 -24.20 -2.91
CA LYS A 590 9.15 -23.80 -2.87
C LYS A 590 9.37 -22.40 -3.44
N ALA A 591 8.63 -22.04 -4.48
CA ALA A 591 8.62 -20.68 -5.04
C ALA A 591 8.08 -19.62 -4.06
N LEU A 592 7.22 -20.01 -3.10
CA LEU A 592 6.66 -19.11 -2.09
C LEU A 592 7.61 -18.91 -0.90
N GLU A 593 8.48 -19.87 -0.59
CA GLU A 593 9.47 -19.77 0.50
C GLU A 593 10.42 -18.56 0.37
N ASP A 594 10.67 -18.10 -0.86
CA ASP A 594 11.53 -16.95 -1.14
C ASP A 594 10.89 -15.61 -0.70
N PHE A 595 9.57 -15.55 -0.48
CA PHE A 595 8.85 -14.30 -0.16
C PHE A 595 8.98 -13.92 1.33
N GLU A 596 10.18 -13.48 1.73
CA GLU A 596 10.45 -12.94 3.07
C GLU A 596 10.82 -11.45 3.03
N ILE A 597 10.27 -10.64 3.94
CA ILE A 597 10.45 -9.16 3.94
C ILE A 597 11.94 -8.79 4.02
N LYS A 598 12.72 -9.53 4.82
CA LYS A 598 14.16 -9.32 5.01
C LYS A 598 14.97 -9.44 3.71
N ASP A 599 14.49 -10.23 2.75
CA ASP A 599 15.23 -10.56 1.53
C ASP A 599 15.09 -9.45 0.47
N LEU A 600 14.07 -8.58 0.61
CA LEU A 600 13.90 -7.37 -0.21
C LEU A 600 15.08 -6.39 -0.12
N ALA A 601 15.90 -6.46 0.94
CA ALA A 601 17.14 -5.70 1.05
C ALA A 601 18.20 -6.12 0.01
N ASN A 602 18.14 -7.36 -0.47
CA ASN A 602 19.16 -7.99 -1.33
C ASN A 602 18.66 -8.32 -2.74
N ILE A 603 17.35 -8.54 -2.92
CA ILE A 603 16.70 -8.78 -4.21
C ILE A 603 15.42 -7.95 -4.31
N THR A 604 15.19 -7.29 -5.43
CA THR A 604 14.00 -6.43 -5.59
C THR A 604 12.72 -7.25 -5.75
N ALA A 605 11.57 -6.70 -5.36
CA ALA A 605 10.27 -7.34 -5.55
C ALA A 605 10.00 -7.75 -7.01
N ASP A 606 10.45 -6.94 -8.00
CA ASP A 606 10.34 -7.23 -9.43
C ASP A 606 11.15 -8.48 -9.81
N GLU A 607 12.41 -8.57 -9.37
CA GLU A 607 13.27 -9.74 -9.59
C GLU A 607 12.74 -11.03 -8.93
N MET A 608 12.10 -10.92 -7.76
CA MET A 608 11.46 -12.07 -7.10
C MET A 608 10.25 -12.55 -7.91
N LEU A 609 9.34 -11.65 -8.26
CA LEU A 609 8.12 -11.97 -9.01
C LEU A 609 8.43 -12.52 -10.39
N ASN A 610 9.42 -11.98 -11.10
CA ASN A 610 9.76 -12.42 -12.46
C ASN A 610 10.32 -13.85 -12.52
N LYS A 611 10.83 -14.40 -11.41
CA LYS A 611 11.20 -15.83 -11.32
C LYS A 611 9.98 -16.76 -11.27
N VAL A 612 8.89 -16.33 -10.64
CA VAL A 612 7.79 -17.21 -10.19
C VAL A 612 6.45 -16.98 -10.88
N ARG A 613 6.16 -15.78 -11.41
CA ARG A 613 4.86 -15.41 -12.03
C ARG A 613 4.37 -16.40 -13.09
N LYS A 614 5.29 -16.99 -13.85
CA LYS A 614 4.98 -18.00 -14.88
C LYS A 614 4.24 -19.22 -14.30
N LEU A 615 4.53 -19.63 -13.06
CA LEU A 615 3.94 -20.79 -12.39
C LEU A 615 2.41 -20.68 -12.21
N LEU A 616 1.87 -19.46 -12.23
CA LEU A 616 0.42 -19.22 -12.13
C LEU A 616 -0.31 -19.36 -13.48
N ASN A 617 0.43 -19.42 -14.59
CA ASN A 617 -0.09 -19.42 -15.97
C ASN A 617 0.47 -20.58 -16.83
N GLU A 618 1.04 -21.62 -16.19
CA GLU A 618 1.56 -22.89 -16.76
C GLU A 618 0.61 -24.11 -16.54
#